data_AF-A0AAU8JK95-F1
#
_entry.id   AF-A0AAU8JK95-F1
#
_cell.length_a   1.000
_cell.length_b   1.000
_cell.length_c   1.000
_cell.angle_alpha   90.00
_cell.angle_beta   90.00
_cell.angle_gamma   90.00
#
_symmetry.space_group_name_H-M   'P 1'
#
loop_
_entity.id
_entity.type
_entity.pdbx_description
1 polymer ?
#
loop_
_entity_poly.entity_id
_entity_poly.type
_entity_poly.pdbx_seq_one_letter_code
_entity_poly.pdbx_strand_id
1 'polypeptide(L)'
;MKQIFSKLLALVLVMAIGLMGCSGGTGILTGNYTQDTLNLVSSLRTAIELPEGSEEKIAAQAEARQVINEYASRYVRDPNIAKLPSFTTMRTALNGLAGHYNYYPNRPVPEKLKNRLEQEFKQVEASLRQGV
;
A
#
# COMPACT_ATOMS: atom_id res chain seq x y z
N MET A 1 5.45 39.52 23.52
CA MET A 1 5.26 39.48 22.05
C MET A 1 6.16 38.49 21.29
N LYS A 2 7.21 37.89 21.88
CA LYS A 2 8.07 36.89 21.18
C LYS A 2 7.54 35.45 21.23
N GLN A 3 6.83 35.06 22.30
CA GLN A 3 6.34 33.67 22.46
C GLN A 3 5.12 33.34 21.59
N ILE A 4 4.26 34.32 21.31
CA ILE A 4 3.13 34.15 20.38
C ILE A 4 3.62 33.97 18.94
N PHE A 5 4.69 34.66 18.53
CA PHE A 5 5.33 34.47 17.23
C PHE A 5 5.98 33.09 17.08
N SER A 6 6.68 32.59 18.12
CA SER A 6 7.21 31.22 18.12
C SER A 6 6.12 30.15 18.08
N LYS A 7 4.99 30.37 18.76
CA LYS A 7 3.86 29.42 18.73
C LYS A 7 3.12 29.45 17.39
N LEU A 8 2.97 30.61 16.76
CA LEU A 8 2.45 30.73 15.40
C LEU A 8 3.38 30.08 14.36
N LEU A 9 4.70 30.27 14.48
CA LEU A 9 5.67 29.63 13.60
C LEU A 9 5.66 28.10 13.75
N ALA A 10 5.59 27.59 14.99
CA ALA A 10 5.49 26.16 15.26
C ALA A 10 4.16 25.57 14.74
N LEU A 11 3.06 26.31 14.83
CA LEU A 11 1.76 25.88 14.32
C LEU A 11 1.75 25.85 12.78
N VAL A 12 2.38 26.83 12.13
CA VAL A 12 2.58 26.83 10.66
C VAL A 12 3.51 25.70 10.22
N LEU A 13 4.54 25.37 11.00
CA LEU A 13 5.46 24.27 10.68
C LEU A 13 4.77 22.89 10.81
N VAL A 14 3.96 22.69 11.85
CA VAL A 14 3.15 21.47 12.03
C VAL A 14 2.08 21.37 10.94
N MET A 15 1.51 22.50 10.50
CA MET A 15 0.56 22.54 9.40
C MET A 15 1.24 22.27 8.04
N ALA A 16 2.49 22.72 7.84
CA ALA A 16 3.27 22.43 6.63
C ALA A 16 3.65 20.94 6.52
N ILE A 17 3.98 20.29 7.64
CA ILE A 17 4.22 18.83 7.68
C ILE A 17 2.89 18.07 7.50
N GLY A 18 1.78 18.58 8.04
CA GLY A 18 0.43 18.04 7.78
C GLY A 18 -0.06 18.24 6.34
N LEU A 19 0.44 19.25 5.64
CA LEU A 19 0.11 19.55 4.23
C LEU A 19 0.94 18.71 3.24
N MET A 20 2.13 18.23 3.63
CA MET A 20 2.89 17.26 2.83
C MET A 20 2.32 15.82 2.95
N GLY A 21 1.36 15.60 3.84
CA GLY A 21 0.70 14.30 4.03
C GLY A 21 -0.67 14.13 3.36
N CYS A 22 -1.14 15.09 2.54
CA CYS A 22 -2.51 15.07 2.02
C CYS A 22 -2.64 15.39 0.51
N SER A 23 -1.61 15.11 -0.29
CA SER A 23 -1.69 15.08 -1.75
C SER A 23 -1.45 13.67 -2.28
N GLY A 24 -2.39 12.76 -2.00
CA GLY A 24 -2.77 11.60 -2.83
C GLY A 24 -1.69 10.76 -3.53
N GLY A 25 -0.49 10.68 -2.97
CA GLY A 25 0.65 10.06 -3.61
C GLY A 25 1.72 9.67 -2.61
N THR A 26 1.65 8.45 -2.08
CA THR A 26 2.87 7.79 -1.61
C THR A 26 3.82 7.77 -2.80
N GLY A 27 5.02 8.34 -2.68
CA GLY A 27 6.03 8.39 -3.76
C GLY A 27 6.51 7.02 -4.26
N ILE A 28 5.82 5.94 -3.86
CA ILE A 28 5.99 4.55 -4.24
C ILE A 28 5.47 4.30 -5.66
N LEU A 29 4.45 5.03 -6.11
CA LEU A 29 3.87 4.85 -7.44
C LEU A 29 4.43 5.89 -8.41
N THR A 30 5.30 5.42 -9.32
CA THR A 30 5.94 6.21 -10.38
C THR A 30 5.07 6.37 -11.62
N GLY A 31 4.02 5.54 -11.76
CA GLY A 31 3.19 5.44 -12.95
C GLY A 31 3.61 4.32 -13.90
N ASN A 32 4.80 3.72 -13.71
CA ASN A 32 5.18 2.50 -14.42
C ASN A 32 4.49 1.29 -13.78
N TYR A 33 3.43 0.81 -14.41
CA TYR A 33 2.60 -0.29 -13.91
C TYR A 33 3.40 -1.51 -13.45
N THR A 34 4.31 -2.00 -14.30
CA THR A 34 5.09 -3.21 -14.00
C THR A 34 5.99 -2.99 -12.79
N GLN A 35 6.74 -1.89 -12.76
CA GLN A 35 7.66 -1.59 -11.67
C GLN A 35 6.91 -1.35 -10.36
N ASP A 36 5.83 -0.57 -10.42
CA ASP A 36 5.03 -0.22 -9.25
C ASP A 36 4.34 -1.47 -8.68
N THR A 37 3.88 -2.40 -9.53
CA THR A 37 3.29 -3.67 -9.09
C THR A 37 4.34 -4.58 -8.42
N LEU A 38 5.54 -4.69 -8.98
CA LEU A 38 6.63 -5.49 -8.39
C LEU A 38 7.08 -4.92 -7.04
N ASN A 39 7.22 -3.59 -6.95
CA ASN A 39 7.56 -2.90 -5.71
C ASN A 39 6.48 -3.13 -4.64
N LEU A 40 5.21 -3.04 -5.02
CA LEU A 40 4.08 -3.27 -4.14
C LEU A 40 4.07 -4.72 -3.61
N VAL A 41 4.24 -5.71 -4.49
CA VAL A 41 4.33 -7.13 -4.09
C VAL A 41 5.47 -7.33 -3.08
N SER A 42 6.66 -6.78 -3.35
CA SER A 42 7.80 -6.88 -2.44
C SER A 42 7.51 -6.23 -1.08
N SER A 43 6.95 -5.02 -1.06
CA SER A 43 6.59 -4.31 0.17
C SER A 43 5.57 -5.09 1.00
N LEU A 44 4.54 -5.66 0.36
CA LEU A 44 3.52 -6.44 1.06
C LEU A 44 4.07 -7.73 1.65
N ARG A 45 4.98 -8.43 0.94
CA ARG A 45 5.67 -9.60 1.50
C ARG A 45 6.44 -9.24 2.76
N THR A 46 7.26 -8.19 2.70
CA THR A 46 8.01 -7.71 3.88
C THR A 46 7.07 -7.33 5.02
N ALA A 47 5.99 -6.60 4.75
CA ALA A 47 5.03 -6.18 5.76
C ALA A 47 4.31 -7.38 6.45
N ILE A 48 4.06 -8.46 5.72
CA ILE A 48 3.43 -9.67 6.25
C ILE A 48 4.38 -10.47 7.16
N GLU A 49 5.69 -10.40 6.89
CA GLU A 49 6.76 -11.09 7.63
C GLU A 49 7.21 -10.37 8.91
N LEU A 50 6.86 -9.07 9.07
CA LEU A 50 7.23 -8.31 10.26
C LEU A 50 6.78 -8.99 11.58
N PRO A 51 7.55 -8.85 12.68
CA PRO A 51 7.19 -9.40 13.98
C PRO A 51 5.82 -8.93 14.45
N GLU A 52 5.03 -9.84 15.01
CA GLU A 52 3.70 -9.51 15.53
C GLU A 52 3.80 -8.56 16.73
N GLY A 53 2.93 -7.55 16.78
CA GLY A 53 2.87 -6.59 17.90
C GLY A 53 3.96 -5.50 17.89
N SER A 54 4.82 -5.43 16.87
CA SER A 54 5.75 -4.30 16.72
C SER A 54 5.04 -3.04 16.22
N GLU A 55 5.53 -1.86 16.64
CA GLU A 55 5.06 -0.58 16.11
C GLU A 55 5.28 -0.48 14.59
N GLU A 56 6.38 -1.04 14.10
CA GLU A 56 6.70 -1.15 12.68
C GLU A 56 5.61 -1.90 11.90
N LYS A 57 5.04 -2.96 12.47
CA LYS A 57 3.96 -3.71 11.81
C LYS A 57 2.68 -2.91 11.72
N ILE A 58 2.35 -2.14 12.75
CA ILE A 58 1.17 -1.26 12.74
C ILE A 58 1.35 -0.17 11.67
N ALA A 59 2.54 0.43 11.61
CA ALA A 59 2.87 1.41 10.57
C ALA A 59 2.80 0.80 9.16
N ALA A 60 3.41 -0.36 8.95
CA ALA A 60 3.39 -1.07 7.67
C ALA A 60 1.97 -1.47 7.23
N GLN A 61 1.09 -1.84 8.16
CA GLN A 61 -0.32 -2.11 7.85
C GLN A 61 -1.07 -0.84 7.43
N ALA A 62 -0.82 0.28 8.10
CA ALA A 62 -1.44 1.55 7.75
C ALA A 62 -0.98 2.04 6.37
N GLU A 63 0.32 1.95 6.10
CA GLU A 63 0.93 2.24 4.80
C GLU A 63 0.36 1.33 3.72
N ALA A 64 0.32 0.01 3.95
CA ALA A 64 -0.25 -0.95 2.99
C ALA A 64 -1.68 -0.59 2.59
N ARG A 65 -2.54 -0.16 3.53
CA ARG A 65 -3.91 0.29 3.20
C ARG A 65 -3.92 1.50 2.29
N GLN A 66 -3.05 2.48 2.55
CA GLN A 66 -2.94 3.68 1.73
C GLN A 66 -2.48 3.34 0.32
N VAL A 67 -1.39 2.57 0.20
CA VAL A 67 -0.82 2.18 -1.10
C VAL A 67 -1.80 1.32 -1.89
N ILE A 68 -2.56 0.42 -1.24
CA ILE A 68 -3.62 -0.38 -1.89
C ILE A 68 -4.66 0.53 -2.55
N ASN A 69 -5.17 1.51 -1.81
CA ASN A 69 -6.18 2.43 -2.31
C ASN A 69 -5.62 3.29 -3.45
N GLU A 70 -4.39 3.78 -3.30
CA GLU A 70 -3.74 4.60 -4.33
C GLU A 70 -3.50 3.80 -5.61
N TYR A 71 -2.92 2.60 -5.50
CA TYR A 71 -2.65 1.70 -6.62
C TYR A 71 -3.92 1.36 -7.40
N ALA A 72 -4.99 1.00 -6.68
CA ALA A 72 -6.28 0.74 -7.30
C ALA A 72 -6.83 2.01 -8.00
N SER A 73 -6.82 3.16 -7.34
CA SER A 73 -7.35 4.41 -7.90
C SER A 73 -6.61 4.86 -9.17
N ARG A 74 -5.30 4.61 -9.23
CA ARG A 74 -4.43 5.00 -10.35
C ARG A 74 -4.66 4.10 -11.56
N TYR A 75 -4.55 2.79 -11.38
CA TYR A 75 -4.51 1.84 -12.50
C TYR A 75 -5.87 1.33 -12.94
N VAL A 76 -6.93 1.43 -12.12
CA VAL A 76 -8.31 1.12 -12.57
C VAL A 76 -8.75 2.03 -13.71
N ARG A 77 -8.23 3.27 -13.78
CA ARG A 77 -8.64 4.26 -14.78
C ARG A 77 -8.11 3.98 -16.18
N ASP A 78 -7.04 3.20 -16.31
CA ASP A 78 -6.50 2.81 -17.61
C ASP A 78 -7.14 1.48 -18.04
N PRO A 79 -7.98 1.46 -19.10
CA PRO A 79 -8.66 0.26 -19.54
C PRO A 79 -7.71 -0.80 -20.11
N ASN A 80 -6.50 -0.43 -20.52
CA ASN A 80 -5.49 -1.39 -20.99
C ASN A 80 -4.92 -2.18 -19.83
N ILE A 81 -4.69 -1.52 -18.69
CA ILE A 81 -4.20 -2.13 -17.46
C ILE A 81 -5.32 -2.86 -16.73
N ALA A 82 -6.51 -2.27 -16.66
CA ALA A 82 -7.65 -2.82 -15.91
C ALA A 82 -8.10 -4.21 -16.40
N LYS A 83 -7.78 -4.57 -17.64
CA LYS A 83 -8.10 -5.87 -18.26
C LYS A 83 -6.98 -6.90 -18.10
N LEU A 84 -5.80 -6.50 -17.64
CA LEU A 84 -4.67 -7.40 -17.51
C LEU A 84 -4.96 -8.47 -16.45
N PRO A 85 -4.71 -9.76 -16.76
CA PRO A 85 -4.64 -10.82 -15.75
C PRO A 85 -3.79 -10.42 -14.54
N SER A 86 -2.60 -9.84 -14.73
CA SER A 86 -1.76 -9.36 -13.62
C SER A 86 -2.50 -8.38 -12.70
N PHE A 87 -3.24 -7.44 -13.29
CA PHE A 87 -3.98 -6.44 -12.51
C PHE A 87 -5.16 -7.04 -11.74
N THR A 88 -5.95 -7.90 -12.39
CA THR A 88 -7.13 -8.51 -11.77
C THR A 88 -6.75 -9.46 -10.63
N THR A 89 -5.70 -10.27 -10.80
CA THR A 89 -5.14 -11.10 -9.73
C THR A 89 -4.62 -10.23 -8.59
N MET A 90 -3.87 -9.16 -8.89
CA MET A 90 -3.36 -8.26 -7.86
C MET A 90 -4.50 -7.63 -7.05
N ARG A 91 -5.57 -7.16 -7.70
CA ARG A 91 -6.75 -6.62 -7.00
C ARG A 91 -7.40 -7.63 -6.05
N THR A 92 -7.42 -8.91 -6.42
CA THR A 92 -7.96 -9.98 -5.57
C THR A 92 -7.12 -10.14 -4.31
N ALA A 93 -5.80 -10.16 -4.45
CA ALA A 93 -4.86 -10.18 -3.33
C ALA A 93 -5.04 -8.98 -2.40
N LEU A 94 -5.05 -7.77 -2.99
CA LEU A 94 -5.20 -6.53 -2.23
C LEU A 94 -6.53 -6.45 -1.48
N ASN A 95 -7.64 -6.87 -2.10
CA ASN A 95 -8.94 -6.90 -1.44
C ASN A 95 -8.97 -7.89 -0.27
N GLY A 96 -8.34 -9.06 -0.42
CA GLY A 96 -8.21 -10.04 0.65
C GLY A 96 -7.43 -9.49 1.86
N LEU A 97 -6.32 -8.81 1.59
CA LEU A 97 -5.47 -8.21 2.62
C LEU A 97 -6.15 -7.02 3.29
N ALA A 98 -6.73 -6.10 2.51
CA ALA A 98 -7.46 -4.95 3.02
C ALA A 98 -8.66 -5.38 3.87
N GLY A 99 -9.37 -6.44 3.46
CA GLY A 99 -10.43 -7.04 4.26
C GLY A 99 -9.94 -7.48 5.63
N HIS A 100 -8.85 -8.27 5.68
CA HIS A 100 -8.27 -8.71 6.96
C HIS A 100 -7.91 -7.52 7.86
N TYR A 101 -7.21 -6.52 7.33
CA TYR A 101 -6.80 -5.36 8.11
C TYR A 101 -7.99 -4.51 8.60
N ASN A 102 -9.08 -4.42 7.84
CA ASN A 102 -10.27 -3.67 8.25
C ASN A 102 -11.03 -4.38 9.39
N TYR A 103 -11.22 -5.69 9.31
CA TYR A 103 -11.98 -6.44 10.32
C TYR A 103 -11.13 -6.83 11.54
N TYR A 104 -9.83 -7.07 11.35
CA TYR A 104 -8.94 -7.60 12.38
C TYR A 104 -7.60 -6.83 12.45
N PRO A 105 -7.62 -5.51 12.74
CA PRO A 105 -6.42 -4.68 12.75
C PRO A 105 -5.36 -5.15 13.76
N ASN A 106 -5.80 -5.70 14.90
CA ASN A 106 -4.92 -6.15 15.98
C ASN A 106 -4.62 -7.66 15.92
N ARG A 107 -4.92 -8.33 14.80
CA ARG A 107 -4.63 -9.77 14.65
C ARG A 107 -3.64 -10.03 13.52
N PRO A 108 -2.79 -11.05 13.67
CA PRO A 108 -1.92 -11.50 12.59
C PRO A 108 -2.75 -11.94 11.37
N VAL A 109 -2.17 -11.76 10.18
CA VAL A 109 -2.72 -12.32 8.95
C VAL A 109 -2.75 -13.85 9.07
N PRO A 110 -3.89 -14.53 8.89
CA PRO A 110 -3.98 -15.98 9.00
C PRO A 110 -3.06 -16.67 8.00
N GLU A 111 -2.46 -17.79 8.39
CA GLU A 111 -1.52 -18.54 7.52
C GLU A 111 -2.16 -18.94 6.18
N LYS A 112 -3.43 -19.36 6.19
CA LYS A 112 -4.18 -19.63 4.96
C LYS A 112 -4.25 -18.42 4.02
N LEU A 113 -4.42 -17.21 4.57
CA LEU A 113 -4.42 -15.98 3.79
C LEU A 113 -3.02 -15.65 3.28
N LYS A 114 -1.98 -15.82 4.09
CA LYS A 114 -0.57 -15.65 3.65
C LYS A 114 -0.25 -16.57 2.47
N ASN A 115 -0.59 -17.85 2.56
CA ASN A 115 -0.35 -18.83 1.50
C ASN A 115 -1.09 -18.49 0.20
N ARG A 116 -2.34 -18.01 0.30
CA ARG A 116 -3.10 -17.55 -0.86
C ARG A 116 -2.47 -16.31 -1.50
N LEU A 117 -2.12 -15.31 -0.69
CA LEU A 117 -1.47 -14.10 -1.17
C LEU A 117 -0.15 -14.41 -1.88
N GLU A 118 0.64 -15.34 -1.34
CA GLU A 118 1.89 -15.75 -1.97
C GLU A 118 1.70 -16.42 -3.34
N GLN A 119 0.64 -17.23 -3.50
CA GLN A 119 0.27 -17.79 -4.80
C GLN A 119 -0.16 -16.71 -5.79
N GLU A 120 -1.01 -15.78 -5.34
CA GLU A 120 -1.47 -14.66 -6.15
C GLU A 120 -0.29 -13.76 -6.58
N PHE A 121 0.64 -13.46 -5.68
CA PHE A 121 1.85 -12.68 -5.97
C PHE A 121 2.74 -13.36 -7.01
N LYS A 122 2.99 -14.67 -6.88
CA LYS A 122 3.74 -15.44 -7.89
C LYS A 122 3.05 -15.41 -9.25
N GLN A 123 1.72 -15.49 -9.28
CA GLN A 123 0.96 -15.40 -10.52
C GLN A 123 1.09 -14.01 -11.14
N VAL A 124 0.99 -12.94 -10.34
CA VAL A 124 1.19 -11.56 -10.81
C VAL A 124 2.58 -11.38 -11.40
N GLU A 125 3.63 -11.82 -10.70
CA GLU A 125 5.01 -11.75 -11.19
C GLU A 125 5.20 -12.51 -12.51
N ALA A 126 4.59 -13.68 -12.65
CA ALA A 126 4.64 -14.47 -13.87
C ALA A 126 3.94 -13.77 -15.04
N SER A 127 2.73 -13.23 -14.81
CA SER A 127 1.98 -12.48 -15.82
C SER A 127 2.74 -11.23 -16.28
N LEU A 128 3.32 -10.47 -15.34
CA LEU A 128 4.12 -9.28 -15.66
C LEU A 128 5.34 -9.60 -16.52
N ARG A 129 6.03 -10.73 -16.27
CA ARG A 129 7.15 -11.19 -17.11
C ARG A 129 6.72 -11.57 -18.53
N GLN A 130 5.48 -12.01 -18.70
CA GLN A 130 4.88 -12.35 -19.99
C GLN A 130 4.27 -11.13 -20.69
N GLY A 131 4.21 -9.97 -20.02
CA GLY A 131 3.60 -8.75 -20.55
C GLY A 131 2.07 -8.76 -20.51
N VAL A 132 1.47 -9.56 -19.62
CA VAL A 132 0.01 -9.72 -19.45
C VAL A 132 -0.45 -9.54 -18.01
#